data_AF-A0A1F8SFK6-F1
#
_entry.id   AF-A0A1F8SFK6-F1
#
_cell.length_a   1.000
_cell.length_b   1.000
_cell.length_c   1.000
_cell.angle_alpha   90.00
_cell.angle_beta   90.00
_cell.angle_gamma   90.00
#
_symmetry.space_group_name_H-M   'P 1'
#
loop_
_entity.id
_entity.type
_entity.pdbx_description
1 polymer ?
#
loop_
_entity_poly.entity_id
_entity_poly.type
_entity_poly.pdbx_seq_one_letter_code
_entity_poly.pdbx_strand_id
1 'polypeptide(L)'
;MDHAAFQAWLDRYIDAWRLLDPVAIGDLFSGDVRYAYDPFGEAVVGRAAVVASWLVDPDEPGSWRADYEVLAIDGETCVAHGRTRYLTDDRAAVDREFANVFVIRFDAEGRCREFTEWYMRRRPEVVPD
;
A
#
# COMPACT_ATOMS: atom_id res chain seq x y z
N MET A 1 -8.45 -0.53 16.03
CA MET A 1 -8.69 -1.70 15.16
C MET A 1 -7.94 -2.90 15.73
N ASP A 2 -8.46 -4.13 15.60
CA ASP A 2 -7.73 -5.34 16.02
C ASP A 2 -6.99 -6.00 14.85
N HIS A 3 -6.25 -7.09 15.12
CA HIS A 3 -5.44 -7.77 14.10
C HIS A 3 -6.28 -8.23 12.90
N ALA A 4 -7.42 -8.88 13.15
CA ALA A 4 -8.25 -9.43 12.09
C ALA A 4 -8.85 -8.32 11.21
N ALA A 5 -9.33 -7.24 11.83
CA ALA A 5 -9.85 -6.09 11.11
C ALA A 5 -8.76 -5.36 10.31
N PHE A 6 -7.52 -5.31 10.81
CA PHE A 6 -6.41 -4.71 10.08
C PHE A 6 -5.94 -5.56 8.92
N GLN A 7 -5.83 -6.88 9.09
CA GLN A 7 -5.56 -7.79 7.97
C GLN A 7 -6.64 -7.66 6.88
N ALA A 8 -7.91 -7.63 7.26
CA ALA A 8 -9.01 -7.41 6.31
C ALA A 8 -8.97 -6.03 5.63
N TRP A 9 -8.37 -5.01 6.27
CA TRP A 9 -8.11 -3.74 5.62
C TRP A 9 -6.96 -3.84 4.60
N LEU A 10 -5.87 -4.55 4.92
CA LEU A 10 -4.76 -4.79 3.98
C LEU A 10 -5.22 -5.57 2.75
N ASP A 11 -6.07 -6.59 2.94
CA ASP A 11 -6.64 -7.36 1.83
C ASP A 11 -7.48 -6.46 0.91
N ARG A 12 -8.32 -5.59 1.48
CA ARG A 12 -9.08 -4.57 0.72
C ARG A 12 -8.19 -3.54 0.04
N TYR A 13 -7.07 -3.15 0.64
CA TYR A 13 -6.10 -2.25 0.03
C TYR A 13 -5.51 -2.88 -1.24
N ILE A 14 -5.09 -4.15 -1.17
CA ILE A 14 -4.55 -4.88 -2.32
C ILE A 14 -5.61 -5.02 -3.42
N ASP A 15 -6.86 -5.33 -3.04
CA ASP A 15 -7.95 -5.46 -4.01
C ASP A 15 -8.32 -4.12 -4.66
N ALA A 16 -8.37 -3.03 -3.90
CA ALA A 16 -8.61 -1.69 -4.44
C ALA A 16 -7.49 -1.27 -5.40
N TRP A 17 -6.23 -1.57 -5.09
CA TRP A 17 -5.10 -1.30 -5.97
C TRP A 17 -5.15 -2.16 -7.23
N ARG A 18 -5.55 -3.43 -7.12
CA ARG A 18 -5.71 -4.33 -8.27
C ARG A 18 -6.85 -3.91 -9.20
N LEU A 19 -7.98 -3.46 -8.63
CA LEU A 19 -9.18 -3.10 -9.38
C LEU A 19 -9.13 -1.67 -9.92
N LEU A 20 -8.38 -0.79 -9.27
CA LEU A 20 -8.34 0.65 -9.54
C LEU A 20 -9.74 1.29 -9.56
N ASP A 21 -10.68 0.75 -8.77
CA ASP A 21 -12.03 1.29 -8.62
C ASP A 21 -11.99 2.51 -7.69
N PRO A 22 -12.36 3.72 -8.17
CA PRO A 22 -12.35 4.94 -7.35
C PRO A 22 -13.18 4.83 -6.07
N VAL A 23 -14.27 4.06 -6.08
CA VAL A 23 -15.13 3.85 -4.91
C VAL A 23 -14.43 2.96 -3.90
N ALA A 24 -13.89 1.82 -4.34
CA ALA A 24 -13.15 0.90 -3.47
C ALA A 24 -11.93 1.57 -2.83
N ILE A 25 -11.17 2.37 -3.61
CA ILE A 25 -10.04 3.16 -3.10
C ILE A 25 -10.53 4.18 -2.07
N GLY A 26 -11.56 4.96 -2.41
CA GLY A 26 -12.14 5.95 -1.51
C GLY A 26 -12.66 5.34 -0.20
N ASP A 27 -13.07 4.07 -0.23
CA ASP A 27 -13.56 3.33 0.93
C ASP A 27 -12.51 2.90 1.94
N LEU A 28 -11.24 3.03 1.60
CA LEU A 28 -10.13 2.78 2.53
C LEU A 28 -9.89 3.97 3.47
N PHE A 29 -10.19 5.19 3.03
CA PHE A 29 -9.63 6.41 3.62
C PHE A 29 -10.68 7.30 4.30
N SER A 30 -10.28 8.05 5.34
CA SER A 30 -11.09 9.11 5.95
C SER A 30 -11.27 10.27 4.96
N GLY A 31 -12.15 11.24 5.27
CA GLY A 31 -12.37 12.39 4.39
C GLY A 31 -11.12 13.30 4.26
N ASP A 32 -10.37 13.41 5.35
CA ASP A 32 -9.22 14.29 5.58
C ASP A 32 -7.87 13.55 5.54
N VAL A 33 -7.84 12.35 4.97
CA VAL A 33 -6.66 11.48 4.94
C VAL A 33 -5.39 12.19 4.47
N ARG A 34 -4.25 11.83 5.05
CA ARG A 34 -2.91 12.20 4.58
C ARG A 34 -2.18 10.93 4.11
N TYR A 35 -1.90 10.83 2.82
CA TYR A 35 -1.19 9.70 2.21
C TYR A 35 0.19 10.14 1.73
N ALA A 36 1.26 9.56 2.28
CA ALA A 36 2.63 9.81 1.88
C ALA A 36 3.25 8.55 1.27
N TYR A 37 3.67 8.63 0.00
CA TYR A 37 4.32 7.54 -0.72
C TYR A 37 5.75 7.26 -0.24
N ASP A 38 6.33 8.13 0.59
CA ASP A 38 7.61 7.95 1.26
C ASP A 38 7.64 8.85 2.52
N PRO A 39 8.56 8.64 3.50
CA PRO A 39 8.51 9.35 4.78
C PRO A 39 9.00 10.80 4.73
N PHE A 40 9.58 11.24 3.62
CA PHE A 40 10.08 12.60 3.43
C PHE A 40 9.28 13.40 2.40
N GLY A 41 8.48 12.72 1.57
CA GLY A 41 7.59 13.32 0.59
C GLY A 41 6.42 14.08 1.21
N GLU A 42 5.90 15.04 0.46
CA GLU A 42 4.67 15.74 0.85
C GLU A 42 3.47 14.81 0.72
N ALA A 43 2.66 14.72 1.78
CA ALA A 43 1.48 13.88 1.77
C ALA A 43 0.39 14.46 0.84
N VAL A 44 -0.24 13.60 0.06
CA VAL A 44 -1.50 13.90 -0.62
C VAL A 44 -2.60 14.01 0.42
N VAL A 45 -3.34 15.13 0.42
CA VAL A 45 -4.34 15.44 1.45
C VAL A 45 -5.75 15.38 0.89
N GLY A 46 -6.60 14.61 1.56
CA GLY A 46 -8.03 14.47 1.29
C GLY A 46 -8.36 13.27 0.40
N ARG A 47 -9.50 12.62 0.68
CA ARG A 47 -9.92 11.37 0.01
C ARG A 47 -9.92 11.47 -1.51
N ALA A 48 -10.51 12.55 -2.05
CA ALA A 48 -10.62 12.74 -3.49
C ALA A 48 -9.24 12.90 -4.16
N ALA A 49 -8.30 13.56 -3.49
CA ALA A 49 -6.94 13.74 -3.99
C ALA A 49 -6.16 12.42 -3.98
N VAL A 50 -6.31 11.61 -2.92
CA VAL A 50 -5.70 10.27 -2.85
C VAL A 50 -6.25 9.37 -3.96
N VAL A 51 -7.57 9.31 -4.14
CA VAL A 51 -8.20 8.55 -5.24
C VAL A 51 -7.67 9.01 -6.59
N ALA A 52 -7.61 10.31 -6.84
CA ALA A 52 -7.06 10.83 -8.09
C ALA A 52 -5.59 10.42 -8.28
N SER A 53 -4.77 10.48 -7.22
CA SER A 53 -3.34 10.14 -7.29
C SER A 53 -3.08 8.68 -7.69
N TRP A 54 -3.92 7.74 -7.24
CA TRP A 54 -3.82 6.32 -7.62
C TRP A 54 -4.13 6.05 -9.10
N LEU A 55 -4.80 6.99 -9.77
CA LEU A 55 -5.25 6.86 -11.16
C LEU A 55 -4.38 7.65 -12.15
N VAL A 56 -3.35 8.37 -11.68
CA VAL A 56 -2.47 9.17 -12.56
C VAL A 56 -1.55 8.28 -13.40
N ASP A 57 -0.92 7.29 -12.78
CA ASP A 57 -0.01 6.34 -13.43
C ASP A 57 -0.26 4.94 -12.87
N PRO A 58 -1.41 4.32 -13.23
CA PRO A 58 -1.82 3.07 -12.63
C PRO A 58 -0.95 1.91 -13.12
N ASP A 59 -0.59 1.03 -12.19
CA ASP A 59 0.03 -0.24 -12.56
C ASP A 59 -0.94 -1.10 -13.39
N GLU A 60 -0.43 -1.67 -14.49
CA GLU A 60 -1.23 -2.51 -15.37
C GLU A 60 -1.78 -3.73 -14.61
N PRO A 61 -3.06 -4.11 -14.80
CA PRO A 61 -3.63 -5.28 -14.16
C PRO A 61 -2.80 -6.55 -14.39
N GLY A 62 -2.42 -7.22 -13.31
CA GLY A 62 -1.61 -8.46 -13.37
C GLY A 62 -0.11 -8.25 -13.58
N SER A 63 0.37 -7.01 -13.69
CA SER A 63 1.81 -6.68 -13.77
C SER A 63 2.54 -6.84 -12.44
N TRP A 64 1.84 -7.07 -11.34
CA TRP A 64 2.43 -7.20 -10.02
C TRP A 64 1.71 -8.23 -9.13
N ARG A 65 2.40 -8.66 -8.08
CA ARG A 65 1.88 -9.45 -6.96
C ARG A 65 2.31 -8.80 -5.65
N ALA A 66 1.41 -8.73 -4.69
CA ALA A 66 1.77 -8.26 -3.36
C ALA A 66 1.12 -9.10 -2.26
N ASP A 67 1.83 -9.20 -1.14
CA ASP A 67 1.41 -9.81 0.10
C ASP A 67 1.78 -8.88 1.25
N TYR A 68 0.82 -8.62 2.14
CA TYR A 68 1.00 -7.76 3.30
C TYR A 68 0.38 -8.41 4.52
N GLU A 69 1.11 -8.35 5.63
CA GLU A 69 0.74 -8.94 6.91
C GLU A 69 0.84 -7.90 8.02
N VAL A 70 0.03 -8.06 9.06
CA VAL A 70 0.08 -7.23 10.26
C VAL A 70 1.41 -7.47 11.00
N LEU A 71 2.19 -6.42 11.20
CA LEU A 71 3.42 -6.45 11.98
C LEU A 71 3.18 -6.05 13.44
N ALA A 72 2.42 -4.97 13.68
CA ALA A 72 2.13 -4.48 15.03
C ALA A 72 0.86 -3.61 15.05
N ILE A 73 0.24 -3.52 16.23
CA ILE A 73 -0.85 -2.58 16.52
C ILE A 73 -0.57 -1.93 17.87
N ASP A 74 -0.56 -0.60 17.92
CA ASP A 74 -0.41 0.21 19.12
C ASP A 74 -1.43 1.36 19.12
N GLY A 75 -2.51 1.18 19.87
CA GLY A 75 -3.65 2.11 19.89
C GLY A 75 -4.30 2.28 18.52
N GLU A 76 -4.20 3.48 17.97
CA GLU A 76 -4.73 3.82 16.63
C GLU A 76 -3.73 3.54 15.50
N THR A 77 -2.47 3.27 15.85
CA THR A 77 -1.39 3.02 14.90
C THR A 77 -1.31 1.54 14.58
N CYS A 78 -1.36 1.21 13.30
CA CYS A 78 -1.20 -0.13 12.78
C CYS A 78 0.01 -0.14 11.85
N VAL A 79 0.87 -1.13 12.00
CA VAL A 79 2.06 -1.31 11.17
C VAL A 79 1.92 -2.62 10.40
N ALA A 80 2.04 -2.54 9.09
CA ALA A 80 2.11 -3.71 8.23
C ALA A 80 3.51 -3.84 7.62
N HIS A 81 3.87 -5.06 7.25
CA HIS A 81 5.02 -5.30 6.38
C HIS A 81 4.61 -6.23 5.26
N GLY A 82 5.36 -6.21 4.16
CA GLY A 82 4.99 -7.02 3.01
C GLY A 82 6.00 -6.97 1.89
N ARG A 83 5.67 -7.66 0.80
CA ARG A 83 6.45 -7.66 -0.44
C ARG A 83 5.58 -7.22 -1.60
N THR A 84 6.13 -6.36 -2.42
CA THR A 84 5.58 -6.06 -3.76
C THR A 84 6.55 -6.57 -4.81
N ARG A 85 6.06 -7.37 -5.74
CA ARG A 85 6.83 -7.98 -6.83
C ARG A 85 6.21 -7.57 -8.15
N TYR A 86 6.88 -6.71 -8.88
CA TYR A 86 6.52 -6.38 -10.25
C TYR A 86 7.14 -7.40 -11.19
N LEU A 87 6.36 -7.81 -12.18
CA LEU A 87 6.69 -8.86 -13.11
C LEU A 87 7.23 -8.27 -14.41
N THR A 88 7.97 -9.09 -15.15
CA THR A 88 8.33 -8.82 -16.54
C THR A 88 7.07 -8.66 -17.41
N ASP A 89 7.20 -8.09 -18.61
CA ASP A 89 6.07 -7.86 -19.52
C ASP A 89 5.34 -9.18 -19.89
N ASP A 90 6.09 -10.26 -20.06
CA ASP A 90 5.57 -11.61 -20.32
C ASP A 90 5.03 -12.34 -19.07
N ARG A 91 5.12 -11.70 -17.90
CA ARG A 91 4.73 -12.20 -16.58
C ARG A 91 5.45 -13.49 -16.15
N ALA A 92 6.55 -13.85 -16.81
CA ALA A 92 7.28 -15.09 -16.56
C ALA A 92 8.23 -15.01 -15.36
N ALA A 93 8.71 -13.81 -15.01
CA ALA A 93 9.66 -13.59 -13.92
C ALA A 93 9.35 -12.32 -13.12
N VAL A 94 10.03 -12.16 -11.98
CA VAL A 94 10.02 -10.92 -11.19
C VAL A 94 11.10 -9.98 -11.75
N ASP A 95 10.70 -8.78 -12.18
CA ASP A 95 11.61 -7.72 -12.63
C ASP A 95 12.19 -6.94 -11.43
N ARG A 96 11.31 -6.55 -10.49
CA ARG A 96 11.69 -5.79 -9.30
C ARG A 96 10.86 -6.21 -8.10
N GLU A 97 11.52 -6.33 -6.96
CA GLU A 97 10.91 -6.70 -5.68
C GLU A 97 11.21 -5.62 -4.63
N PHE A 98 10.22 -5.29 -3.83
CA PHE A 98 10.30 -4.34 -2.73
C PHE A 98 9.90 -5.01 -1.42
N ALA A 99 10.63 -4.70 -0.35
CA ALA A 99 10.16 -4.93 1.01
C ALA A 99 9.53 -3.63 1.50
N ASN A 100 8.31 -3.72 2.00
CA ASN A 100 7.52 -2.56 2.40
C ASN A 100 7.20 -2.63 3.89
N VAL A 101 7.13 -1.47 4.52
CA VAL A 101 6.51 -1.22 5.81
C VAL A 101 5.52 -0.09 5.62
N PHE A 102 4.28 -0.30 6.04
CA PHE A 102 3.26 0.74 6.08
C PHE A 102 3.00 1.10 7.52
N VAL A 103 3.04 2.40 7.85
CA VAL A 103 2.59 2.91 9.15
C VAL A 103 1.29 3.67 8.89
N ILE A 104 0.22 3.20 9.53
CA ILE A 104 -1.14 3.60 9.22
C ILE A 104 -1.84 4.00 10.52
N ARG A 105 -2.53 5.13 10.52
CA ARG A 105 -3.42 5.51 11.63
C ARG A 105 -4.86 5.46 11.17
N PHE A 106 -5.72 4.91 12.02
CA PHE A 106 -7.16 4.80 11.77
C PHE A 106 -7.95 5.77 12.65
N ASP A 107 -9.09 6.24 12.15
CA ASP A 107 -10.10 6.94 12.97
C ASP A 107 -10.99 5.93 13.73
N ALA A 108 -11.95 6.45 14.50
CA ALA A 108 -12.85 5.62 15.32
C ALA A 108 -13.80 4.77 14.47
N GLU A 109 -14.06 5.19 13.23
CA GLU A 109 -14.89 4.51 12.23
C GLU A 109 -14.10 3.45 11.43
N GLY A 110 -12.80 3.30 11.69
CA GLY A 110 -11.94 2.31 11.01
C GLY A 110 -11.53 2.71 9.60
N ARG A 111 -11.55 4.01 9.27
CA ARG A 111 -11.01 4.56 8.02
C ARG A 111 -9.58 5.04 8.23
N CYS A 112 -8.73 4.86 7.23
CA CYS A 112 -7.34 5.29 7.28
C CYS A 112 -7.26 6.83 7.19
N ARG A 113 -6.71 7.47 8.23
CA ARG A 113 -6.52 8.94 8.29
C ARG A 113 -5.08 9.38 8.00
N GLU A 114 -4.10 8.52 8.25
CA GLU A 114 -2.70 8.76 7.90
C GLU A 114 -2.12 7.46 7.37
N PHE A 115 -1.42 7.53 6.23
CA PHE A 115 -0.73 6.41 5.60
C PHE A 115 0.65 6.88 5.17
N THR A 116 1.70 6.17 5.56
CA THR A 116 3.06 6.44 5.11
C THR A 116 3.73 5.14 4.71
N GLU A 117 4.42 5.17 3.57
CA GLU A 117 5.19 4.04 3.06
C GLU A 117 6.67 4.18 3.39
N TRP A 118 7.27 3.07 3.82
CA TRP A 118 8.71 2.86 3.80
C TRP A 118 8.96 1.65 2.92
N TYR A 119 9.78 1.80 1.90
CA TYR A 119 10.09 0.69 1.02
C TYR A 119 11.59 0.61 0.74
N MET A 120 12.04 -0.61 0.50
CA MET A 120 13.40 -0.87 0.05
C MET A 120 13.34 -1.84 -1.13
N ARG A 121 13.91 -1.41 -2.27
CA ARG A 121 14.10 -2.29 -3.41
C ARG A 121 15.13 -3.36 -3.08
N ARG A 122 14.81 -4.62 -3.37
CA ARG A 122 15.77 -5.73 -3.31
C ARG A 122 16.92 -5.43 -4.26
N ARG A 123 18.14 -5.47 -3.74
CA ARG A 123 19.34 -5.33 -4.56
C ARG A 123 19.47 -6.54 -5.49
N PRO A 124 19.85 -6.36 -6.77
CA PRO A 124 20.20 -7.48 -7.64
C PRO A 124 21.24 -8.36 -6.95
N GLU A 125 21.08 -9.67 -7.07
CA GLU A 125 22.09 -10.61 -6.59
C GLU A 125 23.34 -10.43 -7.44
N VAL A 126 24.44 -10.01 -6.82
CA VAL A 126 25.74 -9.95 -7.47
C VAL A 126 26.27 -11.37 -7.48
N VAL A 127 26.20 -12.06 -8.62
CA VAL A 127 26.88 -13.35 -8.78
C VAL A 127 28.39 -13.05 -8.80
N PRO A 128 29.18 -13.55 -7.84
CA PRO A 128 30.62 -13.38 -7.88
C PRO A 128 31.21 -14.13 -9.08
N ASP A 129 32.18 -13.52 -9.76
CA ASP A 129 32.98 -14.14 -10.84
C ASP A 129 33.71 -15.41 -10.38
#